data_AF-A0A954KHK1-F1
#
_entry.id   AF-A0A954KHK1-F1
#
_cell.length_a   1.000
_cell.length_b   1.000
_cell.length_c   1.000
_cell.angle_alpha   90.00
_cell.angle_beta   90.00
_cell.angle_gamma   90.00
#
_symmetry.space_group_name_H-M   'P 1'
#
loop_
_entity.id
_entity.type
_entity.pdbx_description
1 polymer ?
#
loop_
_entity_poly.entity_id
_entity_poly.type
_entity_poly.pdbx_seq_one_letter_code
_entity_poly.pdbx_strand_id
1 'polypeptide(L)'
;SRAQLMEIATGIATEAQEMPTGPDRELVLDAASGLTRMEAENAFSLSLVRHGRIAPEAIWQLKSGALKKSGLLTLQPADADFSSLGGLDSLKAFCKRSLLRTHQRDTNCLPRGVLLLGVPGTGKSAFAKALGKETGRPTLVLDIGALMGSLVGATEQNIRQALRIADAMAPCILFVDELEKALSGALGGGSSDSGVSSRLFGTLLAWLNDHTTQVYVVATCNEISRMPPELTRAERFDALMFLDLPGRAQKDNIWSQYMSLFEIDVAQPRPDDKQWTGAEIRACCRLAALLDVPLTQAANNVVPVAVTASESVQSLRSWASGRCLDAETGGIYRHQPTSRRRQVSRDASVN
;
A
#
# COMPACT_ATOMS: atom_id res chain seq x y z
N SER A 1 -15.59 -20.06 -17.37
CA SER A 1 -14.32 -19.79 -18.07
C SER A 1 -14.33 -18.37 -18.63
N ARG A 2 -13.18 -17.76 -18.97
CA ARG A 2 -13.15 -16.40 -19.57
C ARG A 2 -14.01 -16.30 -20.85
N ALA A 3 -14.06 -17.36 -21.66
CA ALA A 3 -14.91 -17.43 -22.86
C ALA A 3 -16.41 -17.36 -22.51
N GLN A 4 -16.85 -18.07 -21.47
CA GLN A 4 -18.24 -18.00 -21.00
C GLN A 4 -18.59 -16.63 -20.42
N LEU A 5 -17.67 -15.99 -19.68
CA LEU A 5 -17.89 -14.64 -19.17
C LEU A 5 -18.02 -13.61 -20.30
N MET A 6 -17.22 -13.77 -21.38
CA MET A 6 -17.37 -12.97 -22.59
C MET A 6 -18.72 -13.19 -23.27
N GLU A 7 -19.16 -14.44 -23.41
CA GLU A 7 -20.45 -14.78 -24.00
C GLU A 7 -21.61 -14.14 -23.23
N ILE A 8 -21.57 -14.22 -21.90
CA ILE A 8 -22.56 -13.56 -21.02
C ILE A 8 -22.51 -12.05 -21.20
N ALA A 9 -21.32 -11.43 -21.18
CA ALA A 9 -21.19 -9.99 -21.35
C ALA A 9 -21.75 -9.51 -22.70
N THR A 10 -21.44 -10.21 -23.79
CA THR A 10 -21.97 -9.90 -25.14
C THR A 10 -23.47 -10.17 -25.28
N GLY A 11 -24.02 -11.07 -24.47
CA GLY A 11 -25.47 -11.33 -24.46
C GLY A 11 -26.27 -10.23 -23.75
N ILE A 12 -25.63 -9.46 -22.87
CA ILE A 12 -26.28 -8.40 -22.07
C ILE A 12 -26.02 -7.02 -22.66
N ALA A 13 -24.79 -6.73 -23.09
CA ALA A 13 -24.45 -5.47 -23.73
C ALA A 13 -24.88 -5.49 -25.20
N THR A 14 -26.01 -4.85 -25.49
CA THR A 14 -26.62 -4.81 -26.82
C THR A 14 -26.04 -3.72 -27.72
N GLU A 15 -25.41 -2.69 -27.14
CA GLU A 15 -24.79 -1.59 -27.87
C GLU A 15 -23.27 -1.68 -27.89
N ALA A 16 -22.63 -1.21 -28.96
CA ALA A 16 -21.17 -1.25 -29.08
C ALA A 16 -20.44 -0.41 -28.01
N GLN A 17 -21.10 0.62 -27.46
CA GLN A 17 -20.54 1.52 -26.44
C GLN A 17 -20.61 0.94 -25.03
N GLU A 18 -21.46 -0.06 -24.82
CA GLU A 18 -21.67 -0.72 -23.54
C GLU A 18 -20.56 -1.74 -23.22
N MET A 19 -19.88 -2.25 -24.26
CA MET A 19 -18.81 -3.23 -24.13
C MET A 19 -17.44 -2.57 -23.93
N PRO A 20 -16.65 -3.01 -22.93
CA PRO A 20 -15.28 -2.54 -22.75
C PRO A 20 -14.37 -3.05 -23.88
N THR A 21 -13.46 -2.20 -24.34
CA THR A 21 -12.51 -2.50 -25.42
C THR A 21 -11.07 -2.57 -24.92
N GLY A 22 -10.22 -3.39 -25.57
CA GLY A 22 -8.78 -3.45 -25.27
C GLY A 22 -8.47 -3.89 -23.83
N PRO A 23 -7.66 -3.16 -23.05
CA PRO A 23 -7.24 -3.54 -21.71
C PRO A 23 -8.39 -3.56 -20.69
N ASP A 24 -9.38 -2.66 -20.82
CA ASP A 24 -10.54 -2.61 -19.93
C ASP A 24 -11.38 -3.90 -19.99
N ARG A 25 -11.38 -4.56 -21.15
CA ARG A 25 -12.05 -5.85 -21.34
C ARG A 25 -11.41 -6.93 -20.49
N GLU A 26 -10.07 -6.95 -20.42
CA GLU A 26 -9.35 -7.93 -19.59
C GLU A 26 -9.63 -7.69 -18.10
N LEU A 27 -9.67 -6.43 -17.66
CA LEU A 27 -10.01 -6.06 -16.28
C LEU A 27 -11.43 -6.49 -15.89
N VAL A 28 -12.41 -6.36 -16.79
CA VAL A 28 -13.79 -6.82 -16.55
C VAL A 28 -13.86 -8.35 -16.43
N LEU A 29 -13.14 -9.07 -17.29
CA LEU A 29 -13.08 -10.54 -17.21
C LEU A 29 -12.38 -11.02 -15.95
N ASP A 30 -11.34 -10.31 -15.52
CA ASP A 30 -10.65 -10.56 -14.26
C ASP A 30 -11.58 -10.27 -13.08
N ALA A 31 -12.34 -9.19 -13.12
CA ALA A 31 -13.33 -8.84 -12.10
C ALA A 31 -14.46 -9.87 -11.97
N ALA A 32 -14.94 -10.39 -13.11
CA ALA A 32 -15.99 -11.40 -13.14
C ALA A 32 -15.48 -12.83 -12.91
N SER A 33 -14.16 -13.03 -12.85
CA SER A 33 -13.57 -14.35 -12.57
C SER A 33 -14.05 -14.88 -11.22
N GLY A 34 -14.36 -16.18 -11.15
CA GLY A 34 -14.87 -16.83 -9.94
C GLY A 34 -16.36 -16.64 -9.66
N LEU A 35 -17.08 -15.81 -10.43
CA LEU A 35 -18.54 -15.69 -10.32
C LEU A 35 -19.25 -16.90 -10.94
N THR A 36 -20.38 -17.28 -10.34
CA THR A 36 -21.37 -18.13 -11.02
C THR A 36 -21.97 -17.38 -12.21
N ARG A 37 -22.58 -18.10 -13.16
CA ARG A 37 -23.24 -17.49 -14.32
C ARG A 37 -24.27 -16.43 -13.91
N MET A 38 -25.12 -16.76 -12.94
CA MET A 38 -26.18 -15.86 -12.46
C MET A 38 -25.60 -14.60 -11.79
N GLU A 39 -24.52 -14.74 -11.01
CA GLU A 39 -23.84 -13.58 -10.41
C GLU A 39 -23.19 -12.69 -11.47
N ALA A 40 -22.57 -13.28 -12.49
CA ALA A 40 -21.98 -12.54 -13.61
C ALA A 40 -23.07 -11.78 -14.40
N GLU A 41 -24.19 -12.43 -14.71
CA GLU A 41 -25.34 -11.81 -15.39
C GLU A 41 -25.89 -10.62 -14.59
N ASN A 42 -26.13 -10.82 -13.29
CA ASN A 42 -26.58 -9.76 -12.40
C ASN A 42 -25.56 -8.62 -12.30
N ALA A 43 -24.26 -8.95 -12.28
CA ALA A 43 -23.20 -7.95 -12.15
C ALA A 43 -23.04 -7.08 -13.40
N PHE A 44 -23.06 -7.69 -14.58
CA PHE A 44 -23.02 -6.93 -15.83
C PHE A 44 -24.27 -6.09 -16.01
N SER A 45 -25.45 -6.63 -15.70
CA SER A 45 -26.72 -5.89 -15.77
C SER A 45 -26.73 -4.67 -14.84
N LEU A 46 -26.29 -4.83 -13.58
CA LEU A 46 -26.21 -3.70 -12.64
C LEU A 46 -25.20 -2.66 -13.10
N SER A 47 -24.06 -3.10 -13.66
CA SER A 47 -23.02 -2.22 -14.19
C SER A 47 -23.56 -1.34 -15.32
N LEU A 48 -24.30 -1.93 -16.26
CA LEU A 48 -24.95 -1.21 -17.36
C LEU A 48 -25.97 -0.20 -16.85
N VAL A 49 -26.85 -0.60 -15.92
CA VAL A 49 -27.86 0.31 -15.35
C VAL A 49 -27.22 1.50 -14.63
N ARG A 50 -26.09 1.31 -13.94
CA ARG A 50 -25.44 2.38 -13.16
C ARG A 50 -24.51 3.26 -13.96
N HIS A 51 -23.81 2.70 -14.93
CA HIS A 51 -22.69 3.36 -15.60
C HIS A 51 -22.86 3.48 -17.11
N GLY A 52 -23.93 2.92 -17.69
CA GLY A 52 -24.15 2.87 -19.14
C GLY A 52 -23.14 1.99 -19.89
N ARG A 53 -22.28 1.27 -19.17
CA ARG A 53 -21.26 0.36 -19.72
C ARG A 53 -20.89 -0.70 -18.68
N ILE A 54 -20.35 -1.83 -19.14
CA ILE A 54 -19.80 -2.84 -18.23
C ILE A 54 -18.44 -2.35 -17.71
N ALA A 55 -18.44 -1.87 -16.46
CA ALA A 55 -17.27 -1.40 -15.74
C ALA A 55 -16.87 -2.41 -14.62
N PRO A 56 -15.57 -2.66 -14.39
CA PRO A 56 -15.09 -3.60 -13.39
C PRO A 56 -15.45 -3.16 -11.95
N GLU A 57 -15.54 -1.86 -11.69
CA GLU A 57 -15.84 -1.31 -10.37
C GLU A 57 -17.21 -1.76 -9.84
N ALA A 58 -18.23 -1.82 -10.71
CA ALA A 58 -19.56 -2.26 -10.32
C ALA A 58 -19.62 -3.76 -9.97
N ILE A 59 -18.83 -4.56 -10.69
CA ILE A 59 -18.72 -6.01 -10.43
C ILE A 59 -18.07 -6.22 -9.05
N TRP A 60 -17.01 -5.47 -8.75
CA TRP A 60 -16.36 -5.51 -7.44
C TRP A 60 -17.27 -5.03 -6.31
N GLN A 61 -18.08 -4.00 -6.55
CA GLN A 61 -19.06 -3.53 -5.57
C GLN A 61 -20.08 -4.62 -5.20
N LEU A 62 -20.53 -5.42 -6.18
CA LEU A 62 -21.43 -6.54 -5.90
C LEU A 62 -20.77 -7.64 -5.08
N LYS A 63 -19.56 -8.06 -5.47
CA LYS A 63 -18.77 -9.01 -4.67
C LYS A 63 -18.52 -8.48 -3.25
N SER A 64 -18.37 -7.15 -3.10
CA SER A 64 -18.18 -6.50 -1.80
C SER A 64 -19.41 -6.45 -0.90
N GLY A 65 -20.61 -6.78 -1.41
CA GLY A 65 -21.83 -6.83 -0.59
C GLY A 65 -21.70 -7.79 0.61
N ALA A 66 -20.88 -8.84 0.48
CA ALA A 66 -20.53 -9.75 1.56
C ALA A 66 -19.54 -9.15 2.58
N LEU A 67 -18.65 -8.23 2.16
CA LEU A 67 -17.62 -7.60 3.00
C LEU A 67 -18.23 -6.72 4.11
N LYS A 68 -19.27 -5.93 3.77
CA LYS A 68 -19.90 -5.01 4.71
C LYS A 68 -20.50 -5.69 5.95
N LYS A 69 -20.81 -6.99 5.86
CA LYS A 69 -21.41 -7.77 6.95
C LYS A 69 -20.39 -8.30 7.96
N SER A 70 -19.12 -8.46 7.58
CA SER A 70 -18.10 -9.01 8.49
C SER A 70 -17.40 -7.95 9.34
N GLY A 71 -17.22 -6.73 8.80
CA GLY A 71 -16.47 -5.66 9.48
C GLY A 71 -14.96 -5.91 9.60
N LEU A 72 -14.45 -7.00 9.02
CA LEU A 72 -13.04 -7.40 9.11
C LEU A 72 -12.18 -6.86 7.96
N LEU A 73 -12.83 -6.56 6.84
CA LEU A 73 -12.23 -6.06 5.61
C LEU A 73 -13.08 -4.90 5.10
N THR A 74 -12.42 -3.85 4.64
CA THR A 74 -13.07 -2.73 3.95
C THR A 74 -12.59 -2.64 2.51
N LEU A 75 -13.49 -2.30 1.58
CA LEU A 75 -13.11 -2.03 0.20
C LEU A 75 -12.63 -0.58 0.12
N GLN A 76 -11.38 -0.37 -0.28
CA GLN A 76 -10.82 0.94 -0.51
C GLN A 76 -11.39 1.53 -1.82
N PRO A 77 -11.95 2.75 -1.79
CA PRO A 77 -12.35 3.47 -3.01
C PRO A 77 -11.17 3.71 -3.95
N ALA A 78 -11.41 3.56 -5.25
CA ALA A 78 -10.42 3.74 -6.31
C ALA A 78 -10.29 5.22 -6.72
N ASP A 79 -10.00 6.09 -5.75
CA ASP A 79 -9.99 7.54 -5.99
C ASP A 79 -8.64 8.04 -6.49
N ALA A 80 -7.55 7.37 -6.12
CA ALA A 80 -6.16 7.76 -6.41
C ALA A 80 -5.48 6.75 -7.34
N ASP A 81 -4.65 7.23 -8.27
CA ASP A 81 -3.75 6.43 -9.13
C ASP A 81 -2.29 6.89 -8.93
N PHE A 82 -1.35 6.33 -9.69
CA PHE A 82 0.06 6.67 -9.55
C PHE A 82 0.40 8.12 -9.92
N SER A 83 -0.45 8.82 -10.67
CA SER A 83 -0.24 10.25 -10.99
C SER A 83 -0.36 11.15 -9.76
N SER A 84 -1.08 10.67 -8.73
CA SER A 84 -1.24 11.34 -7.44
C SER A 84 -0.06 11.13 -6.47
N LEU A 85 0.96 10.37 -6.87
CA LEU A 85 2.13 10.03 -6.05
C LEU A 85 3.40 10.55 -6.69
N GLY A 86 4.13 11.42 -6.01
CA GLY A 86 5.47 11.84 -6.44
C GLY A 86 6.53 10.76 -6.15
N GLY A 87 7.27 10.34 -7.18
CA GLY A 87 8.34 9.33 -7.07
C GLY A 87 7.83 7.90 -6.91
N LEU A 88 8.63 7.07 -6.21
CA LEU A 88 8.45 5.64 -6.01
C LEU A 88 8.56 4.84 -7.31
N ASP A 89 9.42 5.27 -8.23
CA ASP A 89 9.42 4.79 -9.61
C ASP A 89 9.73 3.28 -9.71
N SER A 90 10.77 2.82 -9.01
CA SER A 90 11.12 1.41 -8.92
C SER A 90 9.98 0.57 -8.32
N LEU A 91 9.39 1.02 -7.21
CA LEU A 91 8.27 0.33 -6.56
C LEU A 91 7.03 0.25 -7.47
N LYS A 92 6.66 1.37 -8.11
CA LYS A 92 5.56 1.45 -9.09
C LYS A 92 5.80 0.49 -10.25
N ALA A 93 6.99 0.52 -10.85
CA ALA A 93 7.35 -0.34 -11.97
C ALA A 93 7.34 -1.82 -11.59
N PHE A 94 7.89 -2.17 -10.41
CA PHE A 94 7.93 -3.53 -9.90
C PHE A 94 6.52 -4.11 -9.71
N CYS A 95 5.65 -3.42 -8.96
CA CYS A 95 4.30 -3.90 -8.70
C CYS A 95 3.44 -3.94 -9.97
N LYS A 96 3.53 -2.91 -10.84
CA LYS A 96 2.79 -2.89 -12.11
C LYS A 96 3.20 -4.06 -13.02
N ARG A 97 4.50 -4.34 -13.12
CA ARG A 97 5.02 -5.48 -13.90
C ARG A 97 4.63 -6.82 -13.30
N SER A 98 4.61 -6.93 -11.98
CA SER A 98 4.20 -8.14 -11.26
C SER A 98 2.72 -8.46 -11.50
N LEU A 99 1.85 -7.44 -11.47
CA LEU A 99 0.40 -7.60 -11.56
C LEU A 99 -0.15 -7.65 -12.99
N LEU A 100 0.47 -6.98 -13.96
CA LEU A 100 -0.01 -6.94 -15.35
C LEU A 100 0.58 -8.04 -16.24
N ARG A 101 1.34 -8.99 -15.68
CA ARG A 101 1.88 -10.12 -16.47
C ARG A 101 0.74 -11.01 -16.97
N THR A 102 0.57 -11.04 -18.29
CA THR A 102 -0.48 -11.75 -19.04
C THR A 102 -0.31 -13.29 -19.06
N HIS A 103 0.83 -13.82 -18.61
CA HIS A 103 1.11 -15.27 -18.57
C HIS A 103 0.71 -15.94 -17.24
N GLN A 104 -0.53 -15.72 -16.80
CA GLN A 104 -1.12 -16.38 -15.62
C GLN A 104 -1.42 -17.90 -15.80
N ARG A 105 -0.76 -18.59 -16.73
CA ARG A 105 -0.98 -20.04 -16.94
C ARG A 105 -0.11 -20.91 -16.03
N ASP A 106 0.97 -20.36 -15.48
CA ASP A 106 1.80 -21.08 -14.52
C ASP A 106 1.34 -20.77 -13.09
N THR A 107 0.60 -21.71 -12.50
CA THR A 107 0.17 -21.62 -11.09
C THR A 107 1.35 -21.59 -10.12
N ASN A 108 2.56 -21.93 -10.58
CA ASN A 108 3.77 -21.91 -9.75
C ASN A 108 4.42 -20.52 -9.66
N CYS A 109 3.96 -19.53 -10.43
CA CYS A 109 4.54 -18.17 -10.46
C CYS A 109 3.47 -17.10 -10.23
N LEU A 110 2.70 -17.24 -9.14
CA LEU A 110 1.74 -16.21 -8.71
C LEU A 110 2.45 -15.09 -7.95
N PRO A 111 2.17 -13.82 -8.27
CA PRO A 111 2.75 -12.69 -7.55
C PRO A 111 2.20 -12.64 -6.12
N ARG A 112 3.10 -12.65 -5.13
CA ARG A 112 2.75 -12.72 -3.70
C ARG A 112 2.48 -11.37 -3.08
N GLY A 113 3.34 -10.39 -3.36
CA GLY A 113 3.22 -9.10 -2.70
C GLY A 113 4.53 -8.38 -2.41
N VAL A 114 4.41 -7.25 -1.72
CA VAL A 114 5.53 -6.44 -1.23
C VAL A 114 5.35 -6.05 0.23
N LEU A 115 6.45 -6.06 0.97
CA LEU A 115 6.54 -5.45 2.28
C LEU A 115 7.23 -4.09 2.14
N LEU A 116 6.52 -3.02 2.48
CA LEU A 116 6.99 -1.64 2.40
C LEU A 116 7.50 -1.21 3.77
N LEU A 117 8.81 -1.09 3.92
CA LEU A 117 9.45 -0.53 5.10
C LEU A 117 9.82 0.93 4.81
N GLY A 118 9.72 1.84 5.77
CA GLY A 118 10.22 3.18 5.53
C GLY A 118 9.80 4.20 6.57
N VAL A 119 10.32 5.41 6.42
CA VAL A 119 10.01 6.54 7.32
C VAL A 119 8.49 6.84 7.26
N PRO A 120 7.82 7.13 8.40
CA PRO A 120 6.44 7.58 8.39
C PRO A 120 6.24 8.79 7.47
N GLY A 121 5.14 8.83 6.72
CA GLY A 121 4.84 9.96 5.82
C GLY A 121 5.51 9.93 4.44
N THR A 122 6.22 8.87 4.07
CA THR A 122 6.84 8.69 2.73
C THR A 122 5.91 8.11 1.66
N GLY A 123 4.62 7.92 1.97
CA GLY A 123 3.61 7.52 0.97
C GLY A 123 3.33 6.02 0.87
N LYS A 124 3.78 5.18 1.83
CA LYS A 124 3.50 3.73 1.89
C LYS A 124 2.01 3.37 1.73
N SER A 125 1.15 3.90 2.60
CA SER A 125 -0.29 3.63 2.53
C SER A 125 -0.96 4.27 1.30
N ALA A 126 -0.44 5.43 0.84
CA ALA A 126 -0.95 6.08 -0.37
C ALA A 126 -0.64 5.25 -1.64
N PHE A 127 0.55 4.63 -1.69
CA PHE A 127 0.93 3.69 -2.73
C PHE A 127 -0.01 2.48 -2.81
N ALA A 128 -0.32 1.84 -1.67
CA ALA A 128 -1.20 0.67 -1.64
C ALA A 128 -2.60 0.97 -2.20
N LYS A 129 -3.13 2.17 -1.88
CA LYS A 129 -4.43 2.64 -2.37
C LYS A 129 -4.38 2.94 -3.87
N ALA A 130 -3.30 3.56 -4.35
CA ALA A 130 -3.13 3.90 -5.75
C ALA A 130 -2.90 2.68 -6.66
N LEU A 131 -2.23 1.64 -6.13
CA LEU A 131 -1.93 0.42 -6.87
C LEU A 131 -3.19 -0.30 -7.35
N GLY A 132 -4.27 -0.28 -6.57
CA GLY A 132 -5.54 -0.90 -6.94
C GLY A 132 -6.13 -0.28 -8.20
N LYS A 133 -6.27 1.05 -8.21
CA LYS A 133 -6.76 1.80 -9.37
C LYS A 133 -5.86 1.62 -10.59
N GLU A 134 -4.54 1.72 -10.41
CA GLU A 134 -3.56 1.58 -11.49
C GLU A 134 -3.60 0.19 -12.17
N THR A 135 -3.94 -0.85 -11.41
CA THR A 135 -3.97 -2.24 -11.89
C THR A 135 -5.38 -2.77 -12.14
N GLY A 136 -6.41 -1.94 -11.96
CA GLY A 136 -7.82 -2.33 -12.09
C GLY A 136 -8.26 -3.39 -11.07
N ARG A 137 -7.58 -3.50 -9.93
CA ARG A 137 -7.82 -4.50 -8.89
C ARG A 137 -8.46 -3.85 -7.65
N PRO A 138 -9.42 -4.51 -7.00
CA PRO A 138 -10.01 -4.02 -5.77
C PRO A 138 -8.96 -4.12 -4.66
N THR A 139 -8.83 -3.06 -3.88
CA THR A 139 -7.96 -3.05 -2.70
C THR A 139 -8.80 -3.30 -1.46
N LEU A 140 -8.57 -4.43 -0.81
CA LEU A 140 -9.17 -4.81 0.47
C LEU A 140 -8.24 -4.37 1.59
N VAL A 141 -8.72 -3.56 2.53
CA VAL A 141 -7.94 -3.15 3.70
C VAL A 141 -8.31 -4.04 4.88
N LEU A 142 -7.29 -4.69 5.45
CA LEU A 142 -7.43 -5.50 6.66
C LEU A 142 -7.46 -4.60 7.89
N ASP A 143 -8.55 -4.67 8.65
CA ASP A 143 -8.68 -3.93 9.90
C ASP A 143 -8.09 -4.74 11.05
N ILE A 144 -6.82 -4.44 11.39
CA ILE A 144 -6.13 -5.08 12.51
C ILE A 144 -6.82 -4.76 13.85
N GLY A 145 -7.38 -3.56 14.02
CA GLY A 145 -8.08 -3.16 15.23
C GLY A 145 -9.34 -4.01 15.47
N ALA A 146 -10.14 -4.22 14.41
CA ALA A 146 -11.32 -5.08 14.46
C ALA A 146 -10.98 -6.54 14.80
N LEU A 147 -9.81 -7.04 14.35
CA LEU A 147 -9.33 -8.38 14.70
C LEU A 147 -9.00 -8.49 16.19
N MET A 148 -8.30 -7.50 16.73
CA MET A 148 -7.81 -7.50 18.13
C MET A 148 -8.89 -7.20 19.16
N GLY A 149 -9.94 -6.43 18.80
CA GLY A 149 -11.04 -6.09 19.71
C GLY A 149 -12.00 -7.23 20.06
N SER A 150 -11.75 -8.46 19.57
CA SER A 150 -12.62 -9.62 19.76
C SER A 150 -12.06 -10.59 20.82
N LEU A 151 -12.94 -11.30 21.55
CA LEU A 151 -12.57 -12.26 22.61
C LEU A 151 -11.50 -13.26 22.12
N VAL A 152 -10.61 -13.68 23.04
CA VAL A 152 -9.54 -14.65 22.77
C VAL A 152 -10.12 -15.95 22.19
N GLY A 153 -9.97 -16.14 20.88
CA GLY A 153 -10.57 -17.25 20.09
C GLY A 153 -11.38 -16.76 18.89
N ALA A 154 -12.15 -15.69 19.06
CA ALA A 154 -12.82 -14.99 17.97
C ALA A 154 -11.79 -14.33 17.03
N THR A 155 -10.68 -13.82 17.56
CA THR A 155 -9.58 -13.23 16.77
C THR A 155 -9.04 -14.17 15.70
N GLU A 156 -8.79 -15.43 16.04
CA GLU A 156 -8.20 -16.42 15.13
C GLU A 156 -9.20 -16.86 14.05
N GLN A 157 -10.47 -17.01 14.43
CA GLN A 157 -11.56 -17.25 13.50
C GLN A 157 -11.76 -16.05 12.56
N ASN A 158 -11.66 -14.83 13.08
CA ASN A 158 -11.83 -13.60 12.32
C ASN A 158 -10.71 -13.43 11.29
N ILE A 159 -9.44 -13.63 11.65
CA ILE A 159 -8.36 -13.54 10.65
C ILE A 159 -8.53 -14.62 9.57
N ARG A 160 -8.88 -15.86 9.94
CA ARG A 160 -9.18 -16.90 8.94
C ARG A 160 -10.35 -16.51 8.04
N GLN A 161 -11.40 -15.94 8.60
CA GLN A 161 -12.55 -15.49 7.84
C GLN A 161 -12.18 -14.34 6.89
N ALA A 162 -11.42 -13.35 7.36
CA ALA A 162 -10.92 -12.25 6.55
C ALA A 162 -10.08 -12.77 5.37
N LEU A 163 -9.13 -13.68 5.63
CA LEU A 163 -8.27 -14.27 4.60
C LEU A 163 -9.08 -15.11 3.58
N ARG A 164 -10.06 -15.90 4.04
CA ARG A 164 -11.00 -16.61 3.13
C ARG A 164 -11.80 -15.67 2.24
N ILE A 165 -12.21 -14.52 2.79
CA ILE A 165 -12.92 -13.51 2.01
C ILE A 165 -11.97 -12.88 0.99
N ALA A 166 -10.72 -12.58 1.35
CA ALA A 166 -9.71 -12.09 0.41
C ALA A 166 -9.49 -13.08 -0.74
N ASP A 167 -9.37 -14.38 -0.43
CA ASP A 167 -9.27 -15.45 -1.42
C ASP A 167 -10.48 -15.50 -2.36
N ALA A 168 -11.70 -15.38 -1.84
CA ALA A 168 -12.93 -15.35 -2.63
C ALA A 168 -13.06 -14.09 -3.51
N MET A 169 -12.40 -13.01 -3.13
CA MET A 169 -12.36 -11.74 -3.87
C MET A 169 -11.26 -11.68 -4.93
N ALA A 170 -10.41 -12.71 -5.05
CA ALA A 170 -9.35 -12.73 -6.04
C ALA A 170 -9.91 -12.59 -7.49
N PRO A 171 -9.20 -11.90 -8.41
CA PRO A 171 -7.94 -11.18 -8.20
C PRO A 171 -8.09 -9.86 -7.45
N CYS A 172 -7.34 -9.66 -6.37
CA CYS A 172 -7.41 -8.44 -5.54
C CYS A 172 -6.07 -8.06 -4.94
N ILE A 173 -6.01 -6.87 -4.33
CA ILE A 173 -4.92 -6.44 -3.47
C ILE A 173 -5.39 -6.53 -2.02
N LEU A 174 -4.64 -7.22 -1.16
CA LEU A 174 -4.86 -7.21 0.28
C LEU A 174 -3.86 -6.22 0.91
N PHE A 175 -4.36 -5.08 1.38
CA PHE A 175 -3.59 -4.07 2.07
C PHE A 175 -3.62 -4.29 3.58
N VAL A 176 -2.43 -4.46 4.17
CA VAL A 176 -2.21 -4.61 5.61
C VAL A 176 -1.38 -3.42 6.09
N ASP A 177 -2.05 -2.39 6.60
CA ASP A 177 -1.40 -1.18 7.10
C ASP A 177 -0.76 -1.45 8.48
N GLU A 178 0.40 -0.84 8.73
CA GLU A 178 1.13 -0.89 10.01
C GLU A 178 1.17 -2.30 10.65
N LEU A 179 1.71 -3.28 9.92
CA LEU A 179 1.76 -4.69 10.34
C LEU A 179 2.44 -4.88 11.71
N GLU A 180 3.36 -4.00 12.08
CA GLU A 180 4.00 -3.94 13.41
C GLU A 180 3.03 -3.73 14.57
N LYS A 181 1.87 -3.09 14.34
CA LYS A 181 0.87 -2.87 15.40
C LYS A 181 0.21 -4.17 15.82
N ALA A 182 -0.09 -5.07 14.86
CA ALA A 182 -0.56 -6.42 15.16
C ALA A 182 0.46 -7.24 15.96
N LEU A 183 1.75 -6.91 15.85
CA LEU A 183 2.85 -7.60 16.52
C LEU A 183 3.16 -7.02 17.90
N SER A 184 2.74 -5.79 18.17
CA SER A 184 3.08 -5.09 19.41
C SER A 184 2.52 -5.76 20.67
N GLY A 185 1.36 -6.41 20.59
CA GLY A 185 0.80 -7.22 21.67
C GLY A 185 1.59 -8.52 21.97
N ALA A 186 2.41 -9.01 21.04
CA ALA A 186 3.24 -10.19 21.24
C ALA A 186 4.51 -9.92 22.06
N LEU A 187 4.97 -8.66 22.11
CA LEU A 187 6.26 -8.26 22.69
C LEU A 187 6.13 -7.47 24.02
N GLY A 188 4.93 -7.00 24.37
CA GLY A 188 4.67 -6.34 25.66
C GLY A 188 4.44 -7.37 26.78
N GLY A 189 5.22 -7.28 27.86
CA GLY A 189 5.28 -8.24 28.99
C GLY A 189 4.03 -8.38 29.89
N GLY A 190 2.82 -8.24 29.34
CA GLY A 190 1.57 -8.61 30.01
C GLY A 190 1.15 -10.02 29.60
N SER A 191 1.18 -10.96 30.54
CA SER A 191 1.00 -12.41 30.36
C SER A 191 -0.36 -12.89 29.80
N SER A 192 -1.27 -11.99 29.41
CA SER A 192 -2.60 -12.35 28.86
C SER A 192 -2.76 -12.12 27.35
N ASP A 193 -1.97 -11.24 26.71
CA ASP A 193 -2.23 -10.80 25.32
C ASP A 193 -1.18 -11.29 24.29
N SER A 194 -0.01 -11.74 24.78
CA SER A 194 1.11 -12.20 23.95
C SER A 194 0.80 -13.45 23.11
N GLY A 195 -0.12 -14.30 23.59
CA GLY A 195 -0.57 -15.49 22.87
C GLY A 195 -1.55 -15.22 21.72
N VAL A 196 -2.29 -14.11 21.77
CA VAL A 196 -3.34 -13.80 20.78
C VAL A 196 -2.71 -13.20 19.53
N SER A 197 -1.86 -12.19 19.74
CA SER A 197 -1.13 -11.50 18.66
C SER A 197 -0.23 -12.49 17.90
N SER A 198 0.48 -13.37 18.60
CA SER A 198 1.34 -14.39 17.98
C SER A 198 0.57 -15.42 17.15
N ARG A 199 -0.62 -15.86 17.59
CA ARG A 199 -1.48 -16.80 16.83
C ARG A 199 -2.13 -16.16 15.60
N LEU A 200 -2.64 -14.93 15.73
CA LEU A 200 -3.15 -14.17 14.58
C LEU A 200 -2.07 -14.08 13.52
N PHE A 201 -0.89 -13.66 13.96
CA PHE A 201 0.24 -13.47 13.09
C PHE A 201 0.75 -14.77 12.46
N GLY A 202 0.81 -15.86 13.23
CA GLY A 202 1.10 -17.20 12.72
C GLY A 202 0.10 -17.64 11.63
N THR A 203 -1.19 -17.32 11.80
CA THR A 203 -2.22 -17.60 10.81
C THR A 203 -2.00 -16.82 9.52
N LEU A 204 -1.69 -15.53 9.62
CA LEU A 204 -1.36 -14.69 8.46
C LEU A 204 -0.12 -15.23 7.73
N LEU A 205 0.93 -15.59 8.46
CA LEU A 205 2.16 -16.14 7.88
C LEU A 205 1.95 -17.48 7.16
N ALA A 206 1.16 -18.37 7.76
CA ALA A 206 0.82 -19.64 7.13
C ALA A 206 0.05 -19.41 5.82
N TRP A 207 -0.93 -18.51 5.84
CA TRP A 207 -1.68 -18.16 4.65
C TRP A 207 -0.82 -17.50 3.56
N LEU A 208 0.11 -16.60 3.92
CA LEU A 208 1.05 -16.00 2.97
C LEU A 208 1.90 -17.05 2.23
N ASN A 209 2.26 -18.14 2.92
CA ASN A 209 3.00 -19.25 2.33
C ASN A 209 2.11 -20.12 1.42
N ASP A 210 0.88 -20.42 1.88
CA ASP A 210 0.11 -21.55 1.35
C ASP A 210 -0.99 -21.15 0.34
N HIS A 211 -1.40 -19.88 0.28
CA HIS A 211 -2.51 -19.49 -0.60
C HIS A 211 -2.17 -19.71 -2.08
N THR A 212 -3.15 -20.06 -2.91
CA THR A 212 -2.97 -20.33 -4.36
C THR A 212 -3.80 -19.40 -5.24
N THR A 213 -4.38 -18.38 -4.62
CA THR A 213 -5.25 -17.38 -5.24
C THR A 213 -4.46 -16.17 -5.75
N GLN A 214 -5.05 -15.40 -6.66
CA GLN A 214 -4.47 -14.16 -7.19
C GLN A 214 -4.62 -12.97 -6.23
N VAL A 215 -4.32 -13.17 -4.95
CA VAL A 215 -4.30 -12.11 -3.94
C VAL A 215 -2.89 -11.56 -3.82
N TYR A 216 -2.72 -10.27 -4.10
CA TYR A 216 -1.44 -9.59 -3.97
C TYR A 216 -1.37 -8.80 -2.68
N VAL A 217 -0.42 -9.12 -1.80
CA VAL A 217 -0.35 -8.52 -0.47
C VAL A 217 0.54 -7.28 -0.50
N VAL A 218 0.02 -6.15 -0.03
CA VAL A 218 0.82 -4.96 0.27
C VAL A 218 0.79 -4.77 1.78
N ALA A 219 1.91 -5.05 2.45
CA ALA A 219 2.05 -4.82 3.87
C ALA A 219 2.95 -3.61 4.11
N THR A 220 2.67 -2.80 5.13
CA THR A 220 3.53 -1.68 5.48
C THR A 220 4.09 -1.84 6.87
N CYS A 221 5.31 -1.35 7.08
CA CYS A 221 5.95 -1.32 8.37
C CYS A 221 6.74 -0.02 8.59
N ASN A 222 6.57 0.58 9.77
CA ASN A 222 7.34 1.75 10.21
C ASN A 222 8.34 1.43 11.32
N GLU A 223 8.23 0.27 11.98
CA GLU A 223 9.09 -0.09 13.12
C GLU A 223 9.58 -1.54 13.02
N ILE A 224 10.81 -1.70 12.53
CA ILE A 224 11.38 -3.02 12.23
C ILE A 224 11.76 -3.83 13.48
N SER A 225 12.03 -3.18 14.62
CA SER A 225 12.39 -3.86 15.87
C SER A 225 11.31 -4.83 16.37
N ARG A 226 10.07 -4.63 15.93
CA ARG A 226 8.91 -5.47 16.29
C ARG A 226 8.64 -6.59 15.30
N MET A 227 9.37 -6.61 14.18
CA MET A 227 9.09 -7.54 13.09
C MET A 227 9.82 -8.86 13.31
N PRO A 228 9.10 -10.00 13.36
CA PRO A 228 9.72 -11.31 13.45
C PRO A 228 10.61 -11.57 12.23
N PRO A 229 11.82 -12.14 12.41
CA PRO A 229 12.73 -12.48 11.31
C PRO A 229 12.06 -13.34 10.23
N GLU A 230 11.05 -14.12 10.60
CA GLU A 230 10.26 -14.95 9.72
C GLU A 230 9.63 -14.14 8.58
N LEU A 231 9.18 -12.89 8.79
CA LEU A 231 8.60 -12.04 7.72
C LEU A 231 9.58 -11.70 6.62
N THR A 232 10.86 -11.69 6.96
CA THR A 232 11.94 -11.31 6.06
C THR A 232 12.53 -12.51 5.32
N ARG A 233 12.03 -13.72 5.60
CA ARG A 233 12.41 -14.92 4.85
C ARG A 233 11.92 -14.82 3.41
N ALA A 234 12.75 -15.30 2.49
CA ALA A 234 12.40 -15.44 1.08
C ALA A 234 11.07 -16.22 0.92
N GLU A 235 10.35 -15.94 -0.17
CA GLU A 235 9.11 -16.60 -0.62
C GLU A 235 7.77 -16.08 -0.05
N ARG A 236 7.77 -15.26 1.01
CA ARG A 236 6.52 -14.64 1.54
C ARG A 236 6.09 -13.37 0.83
N PHE A 237 7.08 -12.58 0.45
CA PHE A 237 6.91 -11.38 -0.36
C PHE A 237 7.87 -11.48 -1.53
N ASP A 238 7.45 -10.97 -2.68
CA ASP A 238 8.30 -10.90 -3.87
C ASP A 238 9.44 -9.87 -3.68
N ALA A 239 9.21 -8.85 -2.85
CA ALA A 239 10.22 -7.87 -2.50
C ALA A 239 9.97 -7.20 -1.13
N LEU A 240 11.07 -6.88 -0.45
CA LEU A 240 11.11 -5.94 0.66
C LEU A 240 11.60 -4.60 0.13
N MET A 241 10.75 -3.59 0.14
CA MET A 241 11.02 -2.27 -0.45
C MET A 241 11.21 -1.24 0.66
N PHE A 242 12.29 -0.46 0.60
CA PHE A 242 12.56 0.61 1.54
C PHE A 242 12.22 1.99 0.94
N LEU A 243 11.38 2.73 1.63
CA LEU A 243 10.99 4.10 1.30
C LEU A 243 11.67 5.07 2.27
N ASP A 244 12.77 5.68 1.82
CA ASP A 244 13.44 6.74 2.56
C ASP A 244 12.79 8.12 2.31
N LEU A 245 13.33 9.16 2.95
CA LEU A 245 12.98 10.55 2.65
C LEU A 245 13.10 10.83 1.15
N PRO A 246 12.13 11.55 0.58
CA PRO A 246 12.15 11.81 -0.84
C PRO A 246 13.37 12.65 -1.25
N GLY A 247 13.98 12.29 -2.38
CA GLY A 247 15.00 13.06 -3.06
C GLY A 247 14.42 14.35 -3.65
N ARG A 248 15.30 15.19 -4.22
CA ARG A 248 14.89 16.53 -4.69
C ARG A 248 13.81 16.47 -5.79
N ALA A 249 14.02 15.65 -6.81
CA ALA A 249 13.06 15.49 -7.91
C ALA A 249 11.69 15.01 -7.43
N GLN A 250 11.67 14.05 -6.50
CA GLN A 250 10.43 13.57 -5.88
C GLN A 250 9.73 14.67 -5.10
N LYS A 251 10.47 15.46 -4.30
CA LYS A 251 9.91 16.60 -3.57
C LYS A 251 9.33 17.66 -4.50
N ASP A 252 9.99 17.97 -5.60
CA ASP A 252 9.49 18.95 -6.57
C ASP A 252 8.15 18.51 -7.18
N ASN A 253 7.98 17.20 -7.45
CA ASN A 253 6.70 16.63 -7.87
C ASN A 253 5.64 16.71 -6.75
N ILE A 254 6.00 16.33 -5.52
CA ILE A 254 5.10 16.37 -4.36
C ILE A 254 4.63 17.81 -4.07
N TRP A 255 5.54 18.79 -4.14
CA TRP A 255 5.20 20.21 -4.00
C TRP A 255 4.21 20.63 -5.07
N SER A 256 4.48 20.32 -6.34
CA SER A 256 3.60 20.71 -7.45
C SER A 256 2.19 20.13 -7.29
N GLN A 257 2.07 18.87 -6.87
CA GLN A 257 0.79 18.22 -6.59
C GLN A 257 0.02 18.91 -5.46
N TYR A 258 0.66 19.14 -4.32
CA TYR A 258 -0.05 19.72 -3.16
C TYR A 258 -0.27 21.22 -3.28
N MET A 259 0.60 21.97 -3.95
CA MET A 259 0.34 23.37 -4.26
C MET A 259 -0.88 23.50 -5.18
N SER A 260 -1.01 22.65 -6.20
CA SER A 260 -2.21 22.60 -7.02
C SER A 260 -3.45 22.19 -6.23
N LEU A 261 -3.35 21.19 -5.34
CA LEU A 261 -4.48 20.71 -4.53
C LEU A 261 -5.03 21.79 -3.58
N PHE A 262 -4.15 22.62 -3.02
CA PHE A 262 -4.51 23.67 -2.07
C PHE A 262 -4.55 25.06 -2.71
N GLU A 263 -4.55 25.15 -4.04
CA GLU A 263 -4.66 26.40 -4.81
C GLU A 263 -3.58 27.45 -4.46
N ILE A 264 -2.36 26.99 -4.14
CA ILE A 264 -1.22 27.83 -3.80
C ILE A 264 -0.46 28.20 -5.07
N ASP A 265 -0.14 29.49 -5.21
CA ASP A 265 0.67 29.99 -6.32
C ASP A 265 2.06 29.31 -6.36
N VAL A 266 2.36 28.67 -7.50
CA VAL A 266 3.62 27.96 -7.78
C VAL A 266 4.86 28.86 -7.76
N ALA A 267 4.69 30.18 -7.91
CA ALA A 267 5.76 31.15 -7.79
C ALA A 267 6.17 31.46 -6.34
N GLN A 268 5.40 31.02 -5.33
CA GLN A 268 5.77 31.24 -3.93
C GLN A 268 7.08 30.54 -3.57
N PRO A 269 7.95 31.17 -2.76
CA PRO A 269 9.18 30.56 -2.31
C PRO A 269 8.89 29.35 -1.41
N ARG A 270 9.57 28.23 -1.68
CA ARG A 270 9.49 27.00 -0.88
C ARG A 270 10.46 27.05 0.31
N PRO A 271 10.09 26.51 1.49
CA PRO A 271 11.00 26.40 2.64
C PRO A 271 12.13 25.38 2.40
N ASP A 272 13.13 25.35 3.29
CA ASP A 272 14.12 24.26 3.29
C ASP A 272 13.45 22.93 3.68
N ASP A 273 13.32 22.06 2.70
CA ASP A 273 12.60 20.80 2.78
C ASP A 273 13.53 19.58 2.80
N LYS A 274 14.85 19.75 2.99
CA LYS A 274 15.83 18.64 2.90
C LYS A 274 15.49 17.44 3.78
N GLN A 275 14.96 17.69 4.98
CA GLN A 275 14.60 16.65 5.94
C GLN A 275 13.11 16.26 5.88
N TRP A 276 12.37 16.80 4.91
CA TRP A 276 10.92 16.65 4.89
C TRP A 276 10.46 15.37 4.20
N THR A 277 9.36 14.81 4.73
CA THR A 277 8.56 13.74 4.13
C THR A 277 7.47 14.31 3.23
N GLY A 278 6.81 13.47 2.42
CA GLY A 278 5.68 13.91 1.60
C GLY A 278 4.50 14.38 2.45
N ALA A 279 4.30 13.79 3.64
CA ALA A 279 3.28 14.21 4.60
C ALA A 279 3.55 15.61 5.17
N GLU A 280 4.81 15.96 5.42
CA GLU A 280 5.21 17.28 5.91
C GLU A 280 5.05 18.37 4.85
N ILE A 281 5.38 18.07 3.58
CA ILE A 281 5.11 18.96 2.45
C ILE A 281 3.59 19.22 2.35
N ARG A 282 2.77 18.16 2.39
CA ARG A 282 1.31 18.28 2.41
C ARG A 282 0.82 19.13 3.58
N ALA A 283 1.36 18.90 4.77
CA ALA A 283 0.98 19.64 5.98
C ALA A 283 1.30 21.13 5.84
N CYS A 284 2.46 21.48 5.29
CA CYS A 284 2.85 22.86 5.02
C CYS A 284 1.89 23.55 4.05
N CYS A 285 1.60 22.93 2.90
CA CYS A 285 0.63 23.50 1.95
C CYS A 285 -0.75 23.66 2.58
N ARG A 286 -1.23 22.65 3.33
CA ARG A 286 -2.52 22.73 4.02
C ARG A 286 -2.55 23.88 5.02
N LEU A 287 -1.47 24.07 5.79
CA LEU A 287 -1.39 25.14 6.79
C LEU A 287 -1.29 26.53 6.16
N ALA A 288 -0.56 26.67 5.04
CA ALA A 288 -0.50 27.90 4.28
C ALA A 288 -1.89 28.33 3.79
N ALA A 289 -2.65 27.40 3.18
CA ALA A 289 -4.01 27.66 2.73
C ALA A 289 -4.99 27.89 3.90
N LEU A 290 -4.88 27.12 4.98
CA LEU A 290 -5.78 27.24 6.14
C LEU A 290 -5.60 28.55 6.91
N LEU A 291 -4.36 29.00 7.06
CA LEU A 291 -4.04 30.21 7.83
C LEU A 291 -3.93 31.46 6.95
N ASP A 292 -4.06 31.31 5.64
CA ASP A 292 -3.84 32.36 4.63
C ASP A 292 -2.47 33.05 4.80
N VAL A 293 -1.42 32.22 4.88
CA VAL A 293 -0.03 32.68 5.06
C VAL A 293 0.90 32.08 4.01
N PRO A 294 2.04 32.74 3.69
CA PRO A 294 3.04 32.17 2.78
C PRO A 294 3.58 30.82 3.27
N LEU A 295 4.00 29.96 2.32
CA LEU A 295 4.60 28.66 2.62
C LEU A 295 5.76 28.72 3.63
N THR A 296 6.60 29.75 3.55
CA THR A 296 7.73 29.95 4.46
C THR A 296 7.29 30.22 5.90
N GLN A 297 6.14 30.87 6.09
CA GLN A 297 5.56 31.09 7.42
C GLN A 297 4.85 29.84 7.93
N ALA A 298 4.11 29.14 7.06
CA ALA A 298 3.46 27.87 7.40
C ALA A 298 4.47 26.80 7.84
N ALA A 299 5.66 26.78 7.23
CA ALA A 299 6.74 25.87 7.55
C ALA A 299 7.19 25.92 9.02
N ASN A 300 7.02 27.06 9.70
CA ASN A 300 7.36 27.19 11.13
C ASN A 300 6.47 26.32 12.04
N ASN A 301 5.34 25.83 11.51
CA ASN A 301 4.42 24.93 12.21
C ASN A 301 4.60 23.46 11.79
N VAL A 302 5.65 23.15 11.02
CA VAL A 302 5.96 21.79 10.56
C VAL A 302 7.25 21.33 11.21
N VAL A 303 7.16 20.27 12.02
CA VAL A 303 8.33 19.65 12.65
C VAL A 303 8.63 18.33 11.94
N PRO A 304 9.79 18.19 11.25
CA PRO A 304 10.07 17.00 10.45
C PRO A 304 10.29 15.74 11.30
N VAL A 305 9.75 14.61 10.87
CA VAL A 305 9.93 13.29 11.49
C VAL A 305 11.41 12.89 11.51
N ALA A 306 12.17 13.28 10.49
CA ALA A 306 13.61 13.05 10.45
C ALA A 306 14.38 13.76 11.58
N VAL A 307 13.78 14.78 12.21
CA VAL A 307 14.33 15.49 13.36
C VAL A 307 13.77 14.91 14.66
N THR A 308 12.46 14.75 14.79
CA THR A 308 11.82 14.31 16.04
C THR A 308 12.06 12.84 16.36
N ALA A 309 12.19 11.99 15.33
CA ALA A 309 12.41 10.55 15.44
C ALA A 309 13.72 10.13 14.77
N SER A 310 14.76 10.97 14.86
CA SER A 310 16.03 10.76 14.16
C SER A 310 16.66 9.40 14.47
N GLU A 311 16.60 8.95 15.73
CA GLU A 311 17.14 7.64 16.15
C GLU A 311 16.40 6.48 15.49
N SER A 312 15.07 6.51 15.49
CA SER A 312 14.23 5.51 14.83
C SER A 312 14.48 5.47 13.32
N VAL A 313 14.59 6.65 12.68
CA VAL A 313 14.89 6.76 11.24
C VAL A 313 16.27 6.17 10.92
N GLN A 314 17.29 6.46 11.73
CA GLN A 314 18.63 5.92 11.52
C GLN A 314 18.69 4.40 11.75
N SER A 315 17.95 3.90 12.75
CA SER A 315 17.81 2.47 12.99
C SER A 315 17.17 1.75 11.79
N LEU A 316 16.08 2.30 11.25
CA LEU A 316 15.43 1.79 10.04
C LEU A 316 16.37 1.77 8.84
N ARG A 317 17.09 2.87 8.57
CA ARG A 317 18.04 2.96 7.45
C ARG A 317 19.19 1.97 7.59
N SER A 318 19.74 1.84 8.80
CA SER A 318 20.84 0.92 9.09
C SER A 318 20.40 -0.54 8.91
N TRP A 319 19.18 -0.87 9.33
CA TRP A 319 18.63 -2.19 9.12
C TRP A 319 18.33 -2.47 7.64
N ALA A 320 17.70 -1.53 6.94
CA ALA A 320 17.31 -1.70 5.54
C ALA A 320 18.51 -1.81 4.58
N SER A 321 19.64 -1.18 4.93
CA SER A 321 20.85 -1.19 4.12
C SER A 321 21.35 -2.61 3.87
N GLY A 322 21.40 -3.02 2.61
CA GLY A 322 21.78 -4.37 2.20
C GLY A 322 20.68 -5.44 2.33
N ARG A 323 19.51 -5.11 2.88
CA ARG A 323 18.39 -6.04 3.13
C ARG A 323 17.15 -5.75 2.30
N CYS A 324 16.96 -4.50 1.89
CA CYS A 324 15.80 -4.05 1.13
C CYS A 324 16.20 -3.57 -0.26
N LEU A 325 15.23 -3.54 -1.17
CA LEU A 325 15.32 -2.83 -2.43
C LEU A 325 14.99 -1.35 -2.24
N ASP A 326 15.62 -0.48 -3.02
CA ASP A 326 15.30 0.95 -3.04
C ASP A 326 13.99 1.18 -3.83
N ALA A 327 13.00 1.80 -3.17
CA ALA A 327 11.69 2.05 -3.76
C ALA A 327 11.70 3.12 -4.87
N GLU A 328 12.72 3.97 -4.93
CA GLU A 328 12.87 4.99 -5.96
C GLU A 328 13.78 4.53 -7.08
N THR A 329 15.06 4.31 -6.79
CA THR A 329 16.07 4.08 -7.83
C THR A 329 16.19 2.62 -8.25
N GLY A 330 15.62 1.71 -7.47
CA GLY A 330 15.80 0.27 -7.64
C GLY A 330 17.18 -0.22 -7.22
N GLY A 331 17.37 -1.54 -7.28
CA GLY A 331 18.54 -2.21 -6.73
C GLY A 331 18.53 -2.27 -5.20
N ILE A 332 19.62 -2.76 -4.61
CA ILE A 332 19.75 -2.90 -3.15
C ILE A 332 19.90 -1.51 -2.52
N TYR A 333 19.03 -1.19 -1.56
CA TYR A 333 19.12 0.03 -0.78
C TYR A 333 20.43 0.06 0.02
N ARG A 334 21.15 1.19 -0.05
CA ARG A 334 22.42 1.41 0.65
C ARG A 334 22.38 2.70 1.44
N HIS A 335 22.50 2.58 2.76
CA HIS A 335 22.65 3.74 3.62
C HIS A 335 24.13 4.13 3.71
N GLN A 336 24.47 5.35 3.28
CA GLN A 336 25.78 5.96 3.56
C GLN A 336 25.65 6.82 4.82
N PRO A 337 26.18 6.39 5.98
CA PRO A 337 26.19 7.24 7.15
C PRO A 337 27.04 8.49 6.85
N THR A 338 26.45 9.68 6.97
CA THR A 338 27.20 10.92 6.86
C THR A 338 28.29 10.93 7.93
N SER A 339 29.55 10.86 7.53
CA SER A 339 30.71 10.88 8.41
C SER A 339 30.88 12.25 9.09
N ARG A 340 30.10 12.53 10.13
CA ARG A 340 30.43 13.62 11.07
C ARG A 340 31.36 13.10 12.16
N ARG A 341 32.62 12.81 11.80
CA ARG A 341 33.74 12.95 12.74
C ARG A 341 34.55 14.16 12.29
N ARG A 342 34.20 15.33 12.83
CA ARG A 342 35.19 16.42 12.94
C ARG A 342 36.29 15.87 13.85
N GLN A 343 37.43 15.50 13.29
CA GLN A 343 38.67 15.38 14.06
C GLN A 343 38.92 16.75 14.65
N VAL A 344 38.66 16.90 15.95
CA VAL A 344 39.19 18.04 16.70
C VAL A 344 40.69 17.77 16.80
N SER A 345 41.48 18.41 15.93
CA SER A 345 42.92 18.56 16.17
C SER A 345 43.04 19.28 17.51
N ARG A 346 43.46 18.56 18.55
CA ARG A 346 44.04 19.22 19.71
C ARG A 346 45.43 19.63 19.27
N ASP A 347 45.56 20.87 18.81
CA ASP A 347 46.87 21.50 18.78
C ASP A 347 47.38 21.50 20.22
N ALA A 348 48.45 20.75 20.45
CA ALA A 348 49.20 20.83 21.68
C ALA A 348 49.81 22.24 21.72
N SER A 349 49.15 23.11 22.45
CA SER A 349 49.65 24.42 22.82
C SER A 349 51.00 24.26 23.51
N VAL A 350 51.99 24.88 22.90
CA VAL A 350 53.28 25.33 23.44
C VAL A 350 53.19 25.64 24.94
N ASN A 351 54.02 24.97 25.73
CA ASN A 351 54.79 25.51 26.85
C ASN A 351 55.90 24.54 27.24
#